data_AF-S4MV95-F1
#
_entry.id   AF-S4MV95-F1
#
_cell.length_a   1.000
_cell.length_b   1.000
_cell.length_c   1.000
_cell.angle_alpha   90.00
_cell.angle_beta   90.00
_cell.angle_gamma   90.00
#
_symmetry.space_group_name_H-M   'P 1'
#
loop_
_entity.id
_entity.type
_entity.pdbx_description
1 polymer ?
#
loop_
_entity_poly.entity_id
_entity_poly.type
_entity_poly.pdbx_seq_one_letter_code
_entity_poly.pdbx_strand_id
1 'polypeptide(L)'
;MMRALEAVAREGERLGVHLVAATGPCPRTAETEPARRATLRVTLDAPAPGPDEPAPGRGRLACEDGRVTPFQGGRVTGRIPRTATLRPTVVPLEWHRMGDPPARRPVRELGNGPTDLALLASALERAAREVAAAQVPSLL
;
A
#
# COMPACT_ATOMS: atom_id res chain seq x y z
N MET A 1 5.61 14.70 -23.50
CA MET A 1 5.37 14.25 -22.12
C MET A 1 5.96 15.20 -21.08
N MET A 2 7.27 15.45 -21.07
CA MET A 2 7.94 16.24 -20.02
C MET A 2 7.32 17.63 -19.81
N ARG A 3 7.09 18.41 -20.88
CA ARG A 3 6.44 19.74 -20.78
C ARG A 3 5.04 19.72 -20.15
N ALA A 4 4.27 18.66 -20.37
CA ALA A 4 2.95 18.53 -19.74
C ALA A 4 3.07 18.28 -18.23
N LEU A 5 4.01 17.42 -17.82
CA LEU A 5 4.30 17.19 -16.41
C LEU A 5 4.84 18.43 -15.71
N GLU A 6 5.68 19.22 -16.40
CA GLU A 6 6.18 20.50 -15.88
C GLU A 6 5.05 21.52 -15.69
N ALA A 7 4.09 21.57 -16.61
CA ALA A 7 2.91 22.44 -16.48
C ALA A 7 2.06 22.03 -15.26
N VAL A 8 1.77 20.73 -15.10
CA VAL A 8 1.03 20.21 -13.93
C VAL A 8 1.81 20.48 -12.64
N ALA A 9 3.12 20.30 -12.62
CA ALA A 9 3.94 20.59 -11.45
C ALA A 9 3.93 22.08 -11.06
N ARG A 10 3.72 22.99 -12.02
CA ARG A 10 3.67 24.44 -11.78
C ARG A 10 2.28 24.95 -11.41
N GLU A 11 1.25 24.44 -12.06
CA GLU A 11 -0.10 25.01 -12.02
C GLU A 11 -1.16 24.06 -11.47
N GLY A 12 -0.84 22.77 -11.30
CA GLY A 12 -1.80 21.73 -10.94
C GLY A 12 -2.53 22.00 -9.62
N GLU A 13 -1.83 22.54 -8.62
CA GLU A 13 -2.43 22.87 -7.31
C GLU A 13 -3.64 23.81 -7.45
N ARG A 14 -3.52 24.86 -8.29
CA ARG A 14 -4.61 25.82 -8.54
C ARG A 14 -5.83 25.18 -9.21
N LEU A 15 -5.63 24.02 -9.83
CA LEU A 15 -6.66 23.24 -10.53
C LEU A 15 -7.10 22.00 -9.72
N GLY A 16 -6.61 21.81 -8.50
CA GLY A 16 -6.87 20.61 -7.70
C GLY A 16 -6.24 19.33 -8.27
N VAL A 17 -5.20 19.45 -9.10
CA VAL A 17 -4.48 18.33 -9.72
C VAL A 17 -3.19 18.04 -8.95
N HIS A 18 -3.08 16.83 -8.40
CA HIS A 18 -1.88 16.34 -7.73
C HIS A 18 -1.07 15.46 -8.67
N LEU A 19 0.24 15.73 -8.78
CA LEU A 19 1.15 14.94 -9.59
C LEU A 19 1.92 13.93 -8.71
N VAL A 20 1.78 12.64 -9.03
CA VAL A 20 2.63 11.57 -8.51
C VAL A 20 3.41 11.00 -9.67
N ALA A 21 4.74 11.04 -9.58
CA ALA A 21 5.65 10.52 -10.61
C ALA A 21 6.60 9.49 -10.00
N ALA A 22 6.86 8.42 -10.75
CA ALA A 22 7.80 7.38 -10.39
C ALA A 22 8.85 7.20 -11.50
N THR A 23 10.08 6.91 -11.12
CA THR A 23 11.21 6.72 -12.04
C THR A 23 12.17 5.68 -11.48
N GLY A 24 12.96 5.06 -12.34
CA GLY A 24 14.13 4.29 -11.93
C GLY A 24 15.31 5.21 -11.55
N PRO A 25 16.45 4.64 -11.11
CA PRO A 25 17.65 5.41 -10.81
C PRO A 25 18.15 6.12 -12.09
N CYS A 26 17.93 7.44 -12.18
CA CYS A 26 18.33 8.23 -13.34
C CYS A 26 18.67 9.66 -12.92
N PRO A 27 19.95 10.07 -12.96
CA PRO A 27 20.38 11.42 -12.55
C PRO A 27 19.63 12.54 -13.26
N ARG A 28 19.31 12.35 -14.55
CA ARG A 28 18.54 13.33 -15.35
C ARG A 28 17.15 13.61 -14.79
N THR A 29 16.54 12.66 -14.07
CA THR A 29 15.20 12.89 -13.49
C THR A 29 15.25 13.83 -12.30
N ALA A 30 16.35 13.85 -11.55
CA ALA A 30 16.53 14.74 -10.39
C ALA A 30 16.53 16.22 -10.79
N GLU A 31 16.90 16.52 -12.03
CA GLU A 31 16.96 17.87 -12.60
C GLU A 31 15.63 18.34 -13.23
N THR A 32 14.57 17.55 -13.14
CA THR A 32 13.27 17.91 -13.73
C THR A 32 12.43 18.77 -12.78
N GLU A 33 11.52 19.58 -13.33
CA GLU A 33 10.62 20.42 -12.53
C GLU A 33 9.76 19.64 -11.53
N PRO A 34 9.14 18.49 -11.90
CA PRO A 34 8.40 17.68 -10.93
C PRO A 34 9.27 17.21 -9.77
N ALA A 35 10.54 16.86 -10.03
CA ALA A 35 11.45 16.44 -8.98
C ALA A 35 11.82 17.61 -8.05
N ARG A 36 12.06 18.81 -8.59
CA ARG A 36 12.39 20.01 -7.80
C ARG A 36 11.23 20.50 -6.93
N ARG A 37 9.99 20.41 -7.44
CA ARG A 37 8.79 20.90 -6.74
C ARG A 37 8.13 19.87 -5.81
N ALA A 38 8.61 18.63 -5.81
CA ALA A 38 8.05 17.59 -4.95
C ALA A 38 8.25 17.91 -3.46
N THR A 39 7.15 18.15 -2.74
CA THR A 39 7.13 18.37 -1.28
C THR A 39 7.21 17.06 -0.49
N LEU A 40 6.86 15.95 -1.13
CA LEU A 40 7.00 14.58 -0.63
C LEU A 40 7.86 13.77 -1.60
N ARG A 41 8.89 13.10 -1.09
CA ARG A 41 9.77 12.25 -1.88
C ARG A 41 9.84 10.85 -1.28
N VAL A 42 9.44 9.87 -2.08
CA VAL A 42 9.54 8.44 -1.74
C VAL A 42 10.78 7.86 -2.42
N THR A 43 11.70 7.33 -1.62
CA THR A 43 12.86 6.59 -2.10
C THR A 43 12.73 5.14 -1.66
N LEU A 44 12.65 4.22 -2.61
CA LEU A 44 12.63 2.78 -2.34
C LEU A 44 14.06 2.26 -2.24
N ASP A 45 14.30 1.37 -1.27
CA ASP A 45 15.56 0.65 -1.17
C ASP A 45 15.64 -0.38 -2.31
N ALA A 46 16.83 -0.57 -2.89
CA ALA A 46 17.05 -1.58 -3.91
C ALA A 46 16.92 -2.97 -3.25
N PRO A 47 15.98 -3.83 -3.70
CA PRO A 47 15.79 -5.13 -3.08
C PRO A 47 17.00 -6.03 -3.33
N ALA A 48 17.48 -6.69 -2.28
CA ALA A 48 18.58 -7.65 -2.36
C ALA A 48 18.17 -9.00 -1.74
N PRO A 49 18.70 -10.14 -2.25
CA PRO A 49 18.38 -11.45 -1.72
C PRO A 49 19.16 -11.73 -0.42
N GLY A 50 18.52 -11.51 0.73
CA GLY A 50 19.08 -11.86 2.03
C GLY A 50 18.08 -11.65 3.17
N PRO A 51 18.22 -12.36 4.31
CA PRO A 51 17.31 -12.24 5.45
C PRO A 51 17.34 -10.87 6.12
N ASP A 52 18.49 -10.19 6.07
CA ASP A 52 18.70 -8.85 6.64
C ASP A 52 18.66 -7.73 5.58
N GLU A 53 18.51 -8.12 4.30
CA GLU A 53 18.47 -7.21 3.16
C GLU A 53 17.08 -6.56 3.01
N PRO A 54 16.98 -5.37 2.40
CA PRO A 54 15.70 -4.70 2.22
C PRO A 54 14.77 -5.54 1.34
N ALA A 55 13.66 -5.98 1.95
CA ALA A 55 12.57 -6.61 1.22
C ALA A 55 11.91 -5.61 0.25
N PRO A 56 11.32 -6.08 -0.87
CA PRO A 56 10.56 -5.22 -1.77
C PRO A 56 9.55 -4.35 -1.02
N GLY A 57 9.49 -3.07 -1.39
CA GLY A 57 8.60 -2.08 -0.78
C GLY A 57 9.17 -1.37 0.45
N ARG A 58 10.34 -1.77 0.97
CA ARG A 58 11.04 -0.97 1.98
C ARG A 58 11.55 0.35 1.37
N GLY A 59 11.45 1.43 2.13
CA GLY A 59 11.94 2.73 1.68
C GLY A 59 11.83 3.81 2.74
N ARG A 60 12.02 5.05 2.29
CA ARG A 60 11.94 6.27 3.12
C ARG A 60 11.04 7.30 2.46
N LEU A 61 10.21 7.96 3.25
CA LEU A 61 9.45 9.15 2.88
C LEU A 61 10.16 10.38 3.45
N ALA A 62 10.60 11.27 2.58
CA ALA A 62 11.15 12.58 2.96
C ALA A 62 10.10 13.67 2.71
N CYS A 63 9.95 14.55 3.70
CA CYS A 63 9.08 15.71 3.66
C CYS A 63 9.90 17.00 3.47
N GLU A 64 9.26 18.06 2.97
CA GLU A 64 9.87 19.39 2.81
C GLU A 64 10.43 19.97 4.12
N ASP A 65 9.81 19.64 5.26
CA ASP A 65 10.27 20.02 6.60
C ASP A 65 11.54 19.25 7.08
N GLY A 66 12.11 18.42 6.21
CA GLY A 66 13.31 17.64 6.48
C GLY A 66 13.05 16.34 7.24
N ARG A 67 11.81 16.05 7.67
CA ARG A 67 11.49 14.76 8.30
C ARG A 67 11.66 13.62 7.31
N VAL A 68 12.29 12.55 7.78
CA VAL A 68 12.45 11.31 7.03
C VAL A 68 11.83 10.17 7.84
N THR A 69 10.85 9.48 7.26
CA THR A 69 10.13 8.37 7.90
C THR A 69 10.40 7.07 7.13
N PRO A 70 11.01 6.05 7.76
CA PRO A 70 11.13 4.74 7.14
C PRO A 70 9.74 4.09 7.03
N PHE A 71 9.49 3.36 5.94
CA PHE A 71 8.23 2.65 5.76
C PHE A 71 8.43 1.31 5.05
N GLN A 72 7.41 0.46 5.16
CA GLN A 72 7.24 -0.75 4.38
C GLN A 72 5.96 -0.63 3.57
N GLY A 73 6.11 -0.55 2.24
CA GLY A 73 4.98 -0.51 1.32
C GLY A 73 4.15 -1.78 1.41
N GLY A 74 2.83 -1.63 1.46
CA GLY A 74 1.90 -2.74 1.38
C GLY A 74 1.92 -3.37 -0.01
N ARG A 75 1.89 -4.70 -0.07
CA ARG A 75 1.62 -5.43 -1.31
C ARG A 75 0.11 -5.54 -1.48
N VAL A 76 -0.38 -5.25 -2.68
CA VAL A 76 -1.82 -5.30 -3.06
C VAL A 76 -2.04 -6.36 -4.17
N THR A 77 -1.27 -7.45 -4.09
CA THR A 77 -1.34 -8.59 -5.02
C THR A 77 -1.13 -9.95 -4.33
N GLY A 78 -1.08 -9.96 -3.00
CA GLY A 78 -0.97 -11.15 -2.18
C GLY A 78 -2.34 -11.79 -1.95
N ARG A 79 -2.39 -13.12 -2.01
CA ARG A 79 -3.56 -13.85 -1.53
C ARG A 79 -3.58 -13.75 -0.01
N ILE A 80 -4.73 -13.38 0.56
CA ILE A 80 -4.95 -13.51 1.99
C ILE A 80 -4.68 -14.97 2.37
N PRO A 81 -3.80 -15.26 3.35
CA PRO A 81 -3.60 -16.62 3.82
C PRO A 81 -4.95 -17.25 4.15
N ARG A 82 -5.19 -18.51 3.76
CA ARG A 82 -6.48 -19.20 3.97
C ARG A 82 -6.97 -19.19 5.43
N THR A 83 -6.07 -18.90 6.36
CA THR A 83 -6.30 -18.79 7.80
C THR A 83 -6.66 -17.37 8.28
N ALA A 84 -6.38 -16.32 7.51
CA ALA A 84 -6.57 -14.93 7.93
C ALA A 84 -8.03 -14.44 7.81
N THR A 85 -8.92 -15.21 7.17
CA THR A 85 -10.38 -14.99 7.21
C THR A 85 -11.05 -15.68 8.40
N LEU A 86 -10.33 -16.49 9.17
CA LEU A 86 -10.86 -17.08 10.40
C LEU A 86 -10.86 -16.02 11.50
N ARG A 87 -12.03 -15.74 12.07
CA ARG A 87 -12.08 -14.96 13.32
C ARG A 87 -11.27 -15.70 14.39
N PRO A 88 -10.33 -15.03 15.09
CA PRO A 88 -9.73 -15.59 16.28
C PRO A 88 -10.82 -15.96 17.28
N THR A 89 -10.80 -17.19 17.78
CA THR A 89 -11.68 -17.64 18.85
C THR A 89 -10.83 -18.06 20.02
N VAL A 90 -11.14 -17.53 21.20
CA VAL A 90 -10.61 -18.04 22.47
C VAL A 90 -11.58 -19.13 22.92
N VAL A 91 -11.07 -20.35 23.11
CA VAL A 91 -11.82 -21.45 23.72
C VAL A 91 -11.18 -21.79 25.07
N PRO A 92 -11.98 -22.08 26.12
CA PRO A 92 -11.45 -22.55 27.39
C PRO A 92 -10.58 -23.80 27.19
N LEU A 93 -9.44 -23.86 27.88
CA LEU A 93 -8.56 -25.02 27.86
C LEU A 93 -9.07 -26.06 28.85
N GLU A 94 -9.53 -27.18 28.33
CA GLU A 94 -9.93 -28.35 29.13
C GLU A 94 -8.69 -29.15 29.53
N TRP A 95 -8.09 -28.82 30.69
CA TRP A 95 -6.83 -29.42 31.16
C TRP A 95 -6.85 -30.95 31.21
N HIS A 96 -8.00 -31.56 31.49
CA HIS A 96 -8.18 -33.00 31.54
C HIS A 96 -8.03 -33.70 30.17
N ARG A 97 -7.99 -32.93 29.07
CA ARG A 97 -7.79 -33.40 27.68
C ARG A 97 -6.47 -32.97 27.08
N MET A 98 -5.54 -32.46 27.91
CA MET A 98 -4.22 -32.07 27.44
C MET A 98 -3.50 -33.28 26.83
N GLY A 99 -3.16 -33.19 25.54
CA GLY A 99 -2.51 -34.26 24.78
C GLY A 99 -3.39 -34.88 23.71
N ASP A 100 -4.72 -34.66 23.77
CA ASP A 100 -5.61 -35.03 22.67
C ASP A 100 -5.27 -34.22 21.42
N PRO A 101 -5.34 -34.82 20.22
CA PRO A 101 -5.19 -34.06 19.00
C PRO A 101 -6.26 -32.96 18.96
N PRO A 102 -5.90 -31.72 18.58
CA PRO A 102 -6.85 -30.62 18.55
C PRO A 102 -8.04 -30.99 17.66
N ALA A 103 -9.25 -30.72 18.14
CA ALA A 103 -10.47 -30.92 17.37
C ALA A 103 -10.32 -30.21 16.02
N ARG A 104 -10.25 -30.98 14.93
CA ARG A 104 -10.07 -30.43 13.58
C ARG A 104 -11.29 -29.60 13.24
N ARG A 105 -11.12 -28.29 13.21
CA ARG A 105 -12.16 -27.40 12.69
C ARG A 105 -12.39 -27.74 11.22
N PRO A 106 -13.63 -28.04 10.78
CA PRO A 106 -13.92 -28.12 9.36
C PRO A 106 -13.67 -26.74 8.77
N VAL A 107 -12.58 -26.59 8.02
CA VAL A 107 -12.31 -25.41 7.23
C VAL A 107 -13.28 -25.50 6.06
N ARG A 108 -14.34 -24.70 6.08
CA ARG A 108 -15.17 -24.50 4.89
C ARG A 108 -14.24 -23.93 3.83
N GLU A 109 -14.00 -24.69 2.77
CA GLU A 109 -13.26 -24.20 1.61
C GLU A 109 -14.08 -23.06 1.01
N LEU A 110 -13.84 -21.84 1.49
CA LEU A 110 -14.05 -20.68 0.66
C LEU A 110 -13.05 -20.87 -0.48
N GLY A 111 -13.53 -21.25 -1.66
CA GLY A 111 -12.75 -21.14 -2.89
C GLY A 111 -12.07 -19.77 -2.91
N ASN A 112 -10.87 -19.68 -3.52
CA ASN A 112 -9.99 -18.49 -3.56
C ASN A 112 -10.54 -17.26 -2.82
N GLY A 113 -10.21 -17.11 -1.52
CA GLY A 113 -10.63 -15.94 -0.72
C GLY A 113 -10.29 -14.60 -1.39
N PRO A 114 -10.91 -13.49 -0.95
CA PRO A 114 -10.75 -12.18 -1.59
C PRO A 114 -9.27 -11.78 -1.63
N THR A 115 -8.86 -11.13 -2.72
CA THR A 115 -7.51 -10.55 -2.82
C THR A 115 -7.40 -9.33 -1.90
N ASP A 116 -6.19 -9.02 -1.47
CA ASP A 116 -5.87 -7.74 -0.81
C ASP A 116 -6.31 -6.53 -1.66
N LEU A 117 -6.28 -6.62 -2.99
CA LEU A 117 -6.86 -5.63 -3.90
C LEU A 117 -8.38 -5.48 -3.72
N ALA A 118 -9.11 -6.59 -3.62
CA ALA A 118 -10.56 -6.55 -3.39
C ALA A 118 -10.89 -5.91 -2.02
N LEU A 119 -10.07 -6.17 -1.00
CA LEU A 119 -10.20 -5.52 0.30
C LEU A 119 -9.89 -4.02 0.24
N LEU A 120 -8.79 -3.63 -0.43
CA LEU A 120 -8.43 -2.22 -0.58
C LEU A 120 -9.52 -1.44 -1.31
N ALA A 121 -10.03 -1.97 -2.42
CA ALA A 121 -11.12 -1.36 -3.17
C ALA A 121 -12.37 -1.18 -2.30
N SER A 122 -12.75 -2.22 -1.55
CA SER A 122 -13.90 -2.18 -0.64
C SER A 122 -13.71 -1.16 0.49
N ALA A 123 -12.50 -1.06 1.05
CA ALA A 123 -12.18 -0.09 2.10
C ALA A 123 -12.19 1.35 1.58
N LEU A 124 -11.62 1.60 0.40
CA LEU A 124 -11.61 2.91 -0.23
C LEU A 124 -13.04 3.38 -0.55
N GLU A 125 -13.86 2.49 -1.12
CA GLU A 125 -15.26 2.79 -1.44
C GLU A 125 -16.08 3.13 -0.18
N ARG A 126 -15.86 2.40 0.92
CA ARG A 126 -16.48 2.71 2.21
C ARG A 126 -16.01 4.06 2.75
N ALA A 127 -14.71 4.32 2.74
CA ALA A 127 -14.16 5.59 3.22
C ALA A 127 -14.72 6.78 2.43
N ALA A 128 -14.79 6.67 1.10
CA ALA A 128 -15.37 7.71 0.23
C ALA A 128 -16.84 8.01 0.59
N ARG A 129 -17.64 6.98 0.88
CA ARG A 129 -19.03 7.14 1.37
C ARG A 129 -19.09 7.80 2.73
N GLU A 130 -18.22 7.39 3.67
CA GLU A 130 -18.19 7.92 5.04
C GLU A 130 -17.86 9.41 5.10
N VAL A 131 -17.02 9.92 4.20
CA VAL A 131 -16.63 11.34 4.17
C VAL A 131 -17.44 12.19 3.18
N ALA A 132 -18.52 11.64 2.60
CA ALA A 132 -19.32 12.29 1.55
C ALA A 132 -18.45 12.88 0.42
N ALA A 133 -17.38 12.18 0.05
CA ALA A 133 -16.50 12.63 -1.03
C ALA A 133 -17.32 12.77 -2.31
N ALA A 134 -17.25 13.93 -2.96
CA ALA A 134 -17.89 14.13 -4.25
C ALA A 134 -17.33 13.11 -5.24
N GLN A 135 -18.20 12.33 -5.87
CA GLN A 135 -17.77 11.41 -6.91
C GLN A 135 -17.29 12.22 -8.12
N VAL A 136 -16.01 12.08 -8.45
CA VAL A 136 -15.45 12.66 -9.66
C VAL A 136 -15.65 11.67 -10.81
N PRO A 137 -16.16 12.10 -11.98
CA PRO A 137 -16.27 11.23 -13.14
C PRO A 137 -14.94 10.56 -13.49
N SER A 138 -15.01 9.34 -14.03
CA SER A 138 -13.84 8.68 -14.60
C SER A 138 -13.18 9.56 -15.66
N LEU A 139 -11.86 9.70 -15.60
CA LEU A 139 -11.03 10.31 -16.64
C LEU A 139 -10.54 9.30 -17.69
N LEU A 140 -10.92 8.02 -17.52
CA LEU A 140 -10.75 6.94 -18.50
C LEU A 140 -12.02 6.79 -19.33
#